data_AF-A0A0S1SU21-F1
#
_entry.id   AF-A0A0S1SU21-F1
#
_cell.length_a   1.000
_cell.length_b   1.000
_cell.length_c   1.000
_cell.angle_alpha   90.00
_cell.angle_beta   90.00
_cell.angle_gamma   90.00
#
_symmetry.space_group_name_H-M   'P 1'
#
loop_
_entity.id
_entity.type
_entity.pdbx_description
1 polymer ?
#
loop_
_entity_poly.entity_id
_entity_poly.type
_entity_poly.pdbx_seq_one_letter_code
_entity_poly.pdbx_strand_id
1 'polypeptide(L)'
;MKTHHPVSVQRAAFLFCRVSITVILWAAFFLHSIVVLWLAFILLGLSAVLGVDRAPMIVLYTQTVGRFLPSFTETLDRSAMRFAHTLGTLWSGACLFCLYVFPLSPIGWRLLLLLSIMKTISASGYCPASKLYTCATGGCCPLSRRLFGEQHHD
;
A
#
# COMPACT_ATOMS: atom_id res chain seq x y z
N MET A 1 -16.90 -7.04 -17.61
CA MET A 1 -17.12 -5.83 -16.79
C MET A 1 -16.80 -6.19 -15.34
N LYS A 2 -15.78 -5.59 -14.73
CA LYS A 2 -15.44 -5.88 -13.32
C LYS A 2 -16.19 -4.91 -12.41
N THR A 3 -16.83 -5.46 -11.38
CA THR A 3 -17.61 -4.74 -10.38
C THR A 3 -16.69 -3.85 -9.54
N HIS A 4 -16.81 -2.53 -9.72
CA HIS A 4 -16.31 -1.59 -8.73
C HIS A 4 -17.05 -1.89 -7.42
N HIS A 5 -16.29 -2.23 -6.38
CA HIS A 5 -16.83 -2.41 -5.03
C HIS A 5 -16.41 -1.19 -4.20
N PRO A 6 -17.14 -0.07 -4.30
CA PRO A 6 -16.84 1.11 -3.53
C PRO A 6 -17.06 0.80 -2.05
N VAL A 7 -16.11 1.21 -1.22
CA VAL A 7 -16.21 1.15 0.23
C VAL A 7 -15.93 2.53 0.79
N SER A 8 -16.78 2.99 1.71
CA SER A 8 -16.59 4.24 2.43
C SER A 8 -15.79 3.99 3.69
N VAL A 9 -14.66 4.70 3.82
CA VAL A 9 -13.80 4.62 5.02
C VAL A 9 -13.53 6.03 5.51
N GLN A 10 -13.39 6.22 6.82
CA GLN A 10 -12.99 7.51 7.37
C GLN A 10 -11.62 7.91 6.82
N ARG A 11 -11.52 9.12 6.24
CA ARG A 11 -10.29 9.64 5.63
C ARG A 11 -9.12 9.63 6.61
N ALA A 12 -9.36 10.01 7.87
CA ALA A 12 -8.33 9.99 8.90
C ALA A 12 -7.86 8.57 9.26
N ALA A 13 -8.76 7.58 9.31
CA ALA A 13 -8.39 6.17 9.54
C ALA A 13 -7.53 5.63 8.39
N PHE A 14 -7.87 6.00 7.15
CA PHE A 14 -7.10 5.62 5.99
C PHE A 14 -5.71 6.28 5.98
N LEU A 15 -5.63 7.58 6.31
CA LEU A 15 -4.35 8.28 6.46
C LEU A 15 -3.50 7.65 7.57
N PHE A 16 -4.08 7.36 8.73
CA PHE A 16 -3.40 6.69 9.84
C PHE A 16 -2.79 5.37 9.38
N CYS A 17 -3.56 4.52 8.70
CA CYS A 17 -3.05 3.27 8.14
C CYS A 17 -1.83 3.49 7.22
N ARG A 18 -1.88 4.46 6.30
CA ARG A 18 -0.78 4.74 5.36
C ARG A 18 0.47 5.26 6.07
N VAL A 19 0.29 6.16 7.04
CA VAL A 19 1.36 6.76 7.83
C VAL A 19 2.00 5.72 8.75
N SER A 20 1.21 4.95 9.50
CA SER A 20 1.72 3.92 10.41
C SER A 20 2.57 2.87 9.69
N ILE A 21 2.12 2.36 8.53
CA ILE A 21 2.92 1.41 7.75
C ILE A 21 4.23 2.04 7.26
N THR A 22 4.19 3.29 6.81
CA THR A 22 5.39 4.03 6.40
C THR A 22 6.37 4.20 7.56
N VAL A 23 5.88 4.58 8.74
CA VAL A 23 6.71 4.73 9.95
C VAL A 23 7.33 3.39 10.36
N ILE A 24 6.57 2.29 10.33
CA ILE A 24 7.09 0.95 10.67
C ILE A 24 8.20 0.55 9.68
N LEU A 25 8.04 0.81 8.38
CA LEU A 25 9.05 0.49 7.38
C LEU A 25 10.34 1.31 7.57
N TRP A 26 10.21 2.62 7.81
CA TRP A 26 11.38 3.45 8.14
C TRP A 26 12.04 3.02 9.45
N ALA A 27 11.25 2.68 10.47
CA ALA A 27 11.78 2.16 11.73
C ALA A 27 12.54 0.84 11.51
N ALA A 28 12.01 -0.08 10.69
CA ALA A 28 12.71 -1.30 10.31
C ALA A 28 14.04 -1.01 9.61
N PHE A 29 14.07 -0.02 8.71
CA PHE A 29 15.28 0.39 8.01
C PHE A 29 16.33 1.02 8.94
N PHE A 30 15.96 2.04 9.74
CA PHE A 30 16.92 2.74 10.61
C PHE A 30 17.43 1.86 11.75
N LEU A 31 16.57 1.02 12.34
CA LEU A 31 16.95 0.09 13.41
C LEU A 31 17.62 -1.18 12.87
N HIS A 32 17.68 -1.36 11.55
CA HIS A 32 18.08 -2.62 10.90
C HIS A 32 17.37 -3.85 11.50
N SER A 33 16.09 -3.70 11.86
CA SER A 33 15.35 -4.73 12.59
C SER A 33 14.45 -5.55 11.67
N ILE A 34 14.84 -6.81 11.45
CA ILE A 34 14.08 -7.79 10.67
C ILE A 34 12.71 -8.06 11.31
N VAL A 35 12.61 -8.02 12.64
CA VAL A 35 11.36 -8.22 13.38
C VAL A 35 10.34 -7.13 13.06
N VAL A 36 10.78 -5.87 12.98
CA VAL A 36 9.91 -4.74 12.62
C VAL A 36 9.48 -4.84 11.15
N LEU A 37 10.36 -5.32 10.27
CA LEU A 37 9.99 -5.60 8.87
C LEU A 37 8.93 -6.70 8.76
N TRP A 38 9.05 -7.77 9.55
CA TRP A 38 8.02 -8.82 9.64
C TRP A 38 6.66 -8.27 10.06
N LEU A 39 6.64 -7.35 11.04
CA LEU A 39 5.40 -6.68 11.44
C LEU A 39 4.76 -5.92 10.26
N ALA A 40 5.54 -5.15 9.49
CA ALA A 40 5.03 -4.48 8.29
C ALA A 40 4.50 -5.47 7.24
N PHE A 41 5.22 -6.57 6.99
CA PHE A 41 4.81 -7.62 6.06
C PHE A 41 3.46 -8.23 6.47
N ILE A 42 3.30 -8.59 7.74
CA ILE A 42 2.05 -9.17 8.26
C ILE A 42 0.90 -8.16 8.15
N LEU A 43 1.11 -6.91 8.55
CA LEU A 43 0.07 -5.88 8.47
C LEU A 43 -0.38 -5.62 7.02
N LEU A 44 0.56 -5.58 6.08
CA LEU A 44 0.25 -5.45 4.65
C LEU A 44 -0.50 -6.68 4.12
N GLY A 45 -0.05 -7.89 4.50
CA GLY A 45 -0.68 -9.14 4.09
C GLY A 45 -2.11 -9.28 4.60
N LEU A 46 -2.35 -8.99 5.89
CA LEU A 46 -3.69 -8.96 6.47
C LEU A 46 -4.57 -7.93 5.75
N SER A 47 -4.04 -6.76 5.44
CA SER A 47 -4.78 -5.71 4.72
C SER A 47 -5.08 -6.08 3.26
N ALA A 48 -4.24 -6.89 2.63
CA ALA A 48 -4.47 -7.43 1.28
C ALA A 48 -5.61 -8.46 1.27
N VAL A 49 -5.67 -9.34 2.28
CA VAL A 49 -6.72 -10.37 2.39
C VAL A 49 -8.05 -9.74 2.82
N LEU A 50 -8.06 -9.00 3.93
CA LEU A 50 -9.27 -8.44 4.51
C LEU A 50 -9.87 -7.32 3.64
N GLY A 51 -9.01 -6.54 2.97
CA GLY A 51 -9.39 -5.30 2.29
C GLY A 51 -9.31 -4.09 3.22
N VAL A 52 -9.45 -2.89 2.64
CA VAL A 52 -9.26 -1.61 3.34
C VAL A 52 -10.30 -1.36 4.44
N ASP A 53 -11.54 -1.82 4.25
CA ASP A 53 -12.65 -1.70 5.20
C ASP A 53 -12.41 -2.43 6.53
N ARG A 54 -11.60 -3.47 6.51
CA ARG A 54 -11.30 -4.33 7.68
C ARG A 54 -9.82 -4.40 8.00
N ALA A 55 -9.00 -3.49 7.45
CA ALA A 55 -7.58 -3.47 7.72
C ALA A 55 -7.32 -3.21 9.21
N PRO A 56 -6.36 -3.91 9.85
CA PRO A 56 -6.16 -3.86 11.30
C PRO A 56 -5.91 -2.43 11.81
N MET A 57 -5.14 -1.62 11.07
CA MET A 57 -4.88 -0.23 11.43
C MET A 57 -6.12 0.67 11.30
N ILE A 58 -7.01 0.38 10.35
CA ILE A 58 -8.26 1.14 10.16
C ILE A 58 -9.24 0.80 11.28
N VAL A 59 -9.37 -0.49 11.62
CA VAL A 59 -10.20 -0.94 12.75
C VAL A 59 -9.68 -0.35 14.05
N LEU A 60 -8.36 -0.42 14.28
CA LEU A 60 -7.72 0.14 15.47
C LEU A 60 -7.98 1.64 15.60
N TYR A 61 -7.79 2.42 14.53
CA TYR A 61 -8.10 3.85 14.55
C TYR A 61 -9.59 4.11 14.82
N THR A 62 -10.48 3.41 14.10
CA THR A 62 -11.93 3.62 14.20
C THR A 62 -12.46 3.28 15.61
N GLN A 63 -11.90 2.26 16.26
CA GLN A 63 -12.29 1.85 17.61
C GLN A 63 -11.67 2.72 18.71
N THR A 64 -10.55 3.40 18.43
CA THR A 64 -9.83 4.23 19.41
C THR A 64 -10.06 5.72 19.15
N VAL A 65 -9.24 6.33 18.29
CA VAL A 65 -9.21 7.77 18.00
C VAL A 65 -10.48 8.23 17.28
N GLY A 66 -10.99 7.43 16.35
CA GLY A 66 -12.17 7.75 15.54
C GLY A 66 -13.46 7.88 16.35
N ARG A 67 -13.50 7.34 17.58
CA ARG A 67 -14.62 7.57 18.51
C ARG A 67 -14.65 9.00 19.07
N PHE A 68 -13.49 9.64 19.19
CA PHE A 68 -13.35 10.98 19.76
C PHE A 68 -13.28 12.07 18.68
N LEU A 69 -12.71 11.74 17.51
CA LEU A 69 -12.54 12.67 16.39
C LEU A 69 -13.18 12.09 15.11
N PRO A 70 -14.47 12.34 14.87
CA PRO A 70 -15.11 11.91 13.62
C PRO A 70 -14.50 12.64 12.42
N SER A 71 -14.18 11.87 11.37
CA SER A 71 -13.64 12.38 10.11
C SER A 71 -14.61 12.13 8.96
N PHE A 72 -14.54 12.97 7.93
CA PHE A 72 -15.23 12.74 6.67
C PHE A 72 -14.89 11.35 6.08
N THR A 73 -15.87 10.73 5.44
CA THR A 73 -15.70 9.46 4.72
C THR A 73 -15.23 9.71 3.29
N GLU A 74 -14.29 8.90 2.83
CA GLU A 74 -13.81 8.88 1.45
C GLU A 74 -14.21 7.55 0.81
N THR A 75 -14.65 7.59 -0.45
CA THR A 75 -15.01 6.41 -1.22
C THR A 75 -13.79 5.84 -1.93
N LEU A 76 -13.44 4.59 -1.62
CA LEU A 76 -12.29 3.91 -2.16
C LEU A 76 -12.72 2.64 -2.89
N ASP A 77 -12.01 2.27 -3.95
CA ASP A 77 -12.20 0.98 -4.61
C ASP A 77 -11.50 -0.12 -3.82
N ARG A 78 -12.28 -1.04 -3.25
CA ARG A 78 -11.74 -2.15 -2.45
C ARG A 78 -10.71 -3.00 -3.20
N SER A 79 -10.94 -3.26 -4.49
CA SER A 79 -10.07 -4.12 -5.31
C SER A 79 -8.74 -3.42 -5.62
N ALA A 80 -8.78 -2.13 -5.96
CA ALA A 80 -7.57 -1.35 -6.17
C ALA A 80 -6.72 -1.27 -4.89
N MET A 81 -7.37 -1.12 -3.74
CA MET A 81 -6.71 -1.08 -2.44
C MET A 81 -6.09 -2.42 -2.05
N ARG A 82 -6.80 -3.53 -2.31
CA ARG A 82 -6.24 -4.88 -2.14
C ARG A 82 -4.99 -5.08 -2.99
N PHE A 83 -5.05 -4.69 -4.27
CA PHE A 83 -3.90 -4.78 -5.17
C PHE A 83 -2.69 -4.00 -4.63
N ALA A 84 -2.90 -2.76 -4.16
CA ALA A 84 -1.84 -1.95 -3.57
C ALA A 84 -1.20 -2.60 -2.32
N HIS A 85 -2.02 -3.22 -1.46
CA HIS A 85 -1.51 -3.96 -0.29
C HIS A 85 -0.81 -5.26 -0.69
N THR A 86 -1.32 -6.00 -1.68
CA THR A 86 -0.66 -7.20 -2.21
C THR A 86 0.71 -6.86 -2.77
N LEU A 87 0.84 -5.80 -3.57
CA LEU A 87 2.12 -5.36 -4.12
C LEU A 87 3.12 -4.99 -3.00
N GLY A 88 2.66 -4.27 -1.97
CA GLY A 88 3.47 -3.97 -0.79
C GLY A 88 3.89 -5.23 -0.01
N THR A 89 3.00 -6.22 0.09
CA THR A 89 3.26 -7.51 0.76
C THR A 89 4.32 -8.30 0.00
N LEU A 90 4.18 -8.41 -1.33
CA LEU A 90 5.17 -9.09 -2.17
C LEU A 90 6.54 -8.41 -2.10
N TRP A 91 6.58 -7.08 -2.15
CA TRP A 91 7.84 -6.33 -2.05
C TRP A 91 8.51 -6.51 -0.68
N SER A 92 7.75 -6.36 0.41
CA SER A 92 8.30 -6.59 1.77
C SER A 92 8.74 -8.05 1.96
N GLY A 93 8.02 -9.01 1.38
CA GLY A 93 8.42 -10.41 1.33
C GLY A 93 9.73 -10.63 0.56
N ALA A 94 9.91 -9.97 -0.58
CA ALA A 94 11.17 -10.00 -1.33
C ALA A 94 12.33 -9.38 -0.54
N CYS A 95 12.09 -8.31 0.22
CA CYS A 95 13.11 -7.73 1.12
C CYS A 95 13.51 -8.75 2.19
N LEU A 96 12.54 -9.38 2.86
CA LEU A 96 12.80 -10.43 3.86
C LEU A 96 13.56 -11.60 3.24
N PHE A 97 13.13 -12.08 2.09
CA PHE A 97 13.80 -13.18 1.37
C PHE A 97 15.27 -12.84 1.08
N CYS A 98 15.56 -11.65 0.55
CA CYS A 98 16.94 -11.22 0.30
C CYS A 98 17.76 -11.11 1.59
N LEU A 99 17.18 -10.63 2.69
CA LEU A 99 17.88 -10.53 3.99
C LEU A 99 18.19 -11.89 4.60
N TYR A 100 17.34 -12.91 4.41
CA TYR A 100 17.58 -14.26 4.91
C TYR A 100 18.52 -15.09 4.03
N VAL A 101 18.38 -15.00 2.70
CA VAL A 101 19.18 -15.80 1.76
C VAL A 101 20.57 -15.20 1.53
N PHE A 102 20.68 -13.86 1.53
CA PHE A 102 21.93 -13.15 1.29
C PHE A 102 22.24 -12.16 2.43
N PRO A 103 22.48 -12.63 3.67
CA PRO A 103 22.60 -11.77 4.85
C PRO A 103 23.80 -10.80 4.79
N LEU A 104 24.85 -11.17 4.08
CA LEU A 104 26.04 -10.33 3.86
C LEU A 104 25.80 -9.24 2.80
N SER A 105 24.76 -9.37 1.98
CA SER A 105 24.50 -8.46 0.88
C SER A 105 23.62 -7.29 1.32
N PRO A 106 23.97 -6.03 0.98
CA PRO A 106 23.14 -4.87 1.32
C PRO A 106 21.86 -4.78 0.47
N ILE A 107 21.61 -5.71 -0.45
CA ILE A 107 20.48 -5.68 -1.39
C ILE A 107 19.14 -5.61 -0.65
N GLY A 108 18.95 -6.42 0.40
CA GLY A 108 17.70 -6.44 1.16
C GLY A 108 17.36 -5.08 1.78
N TRP A 109 18.36 -4.42 2.37
CA TRP A 109 18.20 -3.08 2.94
C TRP A 109 17.98 -1.99 1.89
N ARG A 110 18.64 -2.09 0.73
CA ARG A 110 18.42 -1.18 -0.40
C ARG A 110 17.00 -1.30 -0.97
N LEU A 111 16.48 -2.53 -1.08
CA LEU A 111 15.09 -2.77 -1.48
C LEU A 111 14.09 -2.23 -0.46
N LEU A 112 14.37 -2.40 0.84
CA LEU A 112 13.55 -1.84 1.91
C LEU A 112 13.54 -0.31 1.88
N LEU A 113 14.68 0.33 1.62
CA LEU A 113 14.76 1.78 1.45
C LEU A 113 13.86 2.25 0.30
N LEU A 114 13.96 1.59 -0.85
CA LEU A 114 13.13 1.91 -2.02
C LEU A 114 11.63 1.74 -1.72
N LEU A 115 11.25 0.64 -1.04
CA LEU A 115 9.88 0.41 -0.59
C LEU A 115 9.41 1.50 0.38
N SER A 116 10.25 1.95 1.30
CA SER A 116 9.94 2.99 2.30
C SER A 116 9.70 4.35 1.63
N ILE A 117 10.50 4.71 0.62
CA ILE A 117 10.29 5.91 -0.19
C ILE A 117 8.96 5.83 -0.95
N MET A 118 8.70 4.71 -1.63
CA MET A 118 7.43 4.50 -2.35
C MET A 118 6.22 4.55 -1.41
N LYS A 119 6.33 4.02 -0.20
CA LYS A 119 5.28 4.11 0.82
C LYS A 119 5.10 5.52 1.36
N THR A 120 6.16 6.31 1.46
CA THR A 120 6.11 7.72 1.85
C THR A 120 5.34 8.56 0.82
N ILE A 121 5.63 8.38 -0.48
CA ILE A 121 4.83 9.00 -1.56
C ILE A 121 3.37 8.55 -1.45
N SER A 122 3.19 7.25 -1.19
CA SER A 122 1.91 6.67 -0.89
C SER A 122 1.33 7.07 0.45
N ALA A 123 1.95 7.87 1.31
CA ALA A 123 1.32 8.43 2.50
C ALA A 123 0.81 9.85 2.23
N SER A 124 1.51 10.60 1.37
CA SER A 124 1.18 11.97 0.96
C SER A 124 -0.04 12.10 0.02
N GLY A 125 -0.81 11.03 -0.19
CA GLY A 125 -1.99 11.06 -1.06
C GLY A 125 -1.80 10.39 -2.42
N TYR A 126 -0.57 10.33 -2.95
CA TYR A 126 -0.29 9.74 -4.26
C TYR A 126 -0.21 8.21 -4.19
N CYS A 127 -1.24 7.49 -4.63
CA CYS A 127 -1.20 6.03 -4.70
C CYS A 127 -0.84 5.57 -6.13
N PRO A 128 0.44 5.31 -6.45
CA PRO A 128 0.83 4.84 -7.79
C PRO A 128 0.21 3.48 -8.13
N ALA A 129 0.00 2.63 -7.11
CA ALA A 129 -0.57 1.31 -7.29
C ALA A 129 -2.04 1.33 -7.73
N SER A 130 -2.85 2.31 -7.27
CA SER A 130 -4.23 2.43 -7.74
C SER A 130 -4.29 2.91 -9.19
N LYS A 131 -3.38 3.82 -9.58
CA LYS A 131 -3.22 4.24 -10.99
C LYS A 131 -2.79 3.06 -11.87
N LEU A 132 -1.81 2.28 -11.41
CA LEU A 132 -1.35 1.07 -12.12
C LEU A 132 -2.47 0.04 -12.23
N TYR A 133 -3.26 -0.16 -11.17
CA TYR A 133 -4.43 -1.04 -11.20
C TYR A 133 -5.44 -0.58 -12.24
N THR A 134 -5.79 0.71 -12.28
CA THR A 134 -6.67 1.27 -13.32
C THR A 134 -6.12 1.01 -14.72
N CYS A 135 -4.81 1.20 -14.96
CA CYS A 135 -4.21 0.87 -16.26
C CYS A 135 -4.33 -0.64 -16.58
N ALA A 136 -3.97 -1.50 -15.63
CA ALA A 136 -3.97 -2.95 -15.80
C ALA A 136 -5.38 -3.52 -16.02
N THR A 137 -6.41 -2.83 -15.53
CA THR A 137 -7.82 -3.23 -15.72
C THR A 137 -8.51 -2.51 -16.88
N GLY A 138 -7.77 -1.84 -17.77
CA GLY A 138 -8.32 -1.26 -19.01
C GLY A 138 -8.84 0.18 -18.89
N GLY A 139 -8.50 0.90 -17.83
CA GLY A 139 -8.77 2.33 -17.71
C GLY A 139 -7.77 3.17 -18.52
N CYS A 140 -8.22 4.34 -18.99
CA CYS A 140 -7.42 5.26 -19.78
C CYS A 140 -6.20 5.79 -18.98
N CYS A 141 -4.99 5.44 -19.39
CA CYS A 141 -3.75 5.91 -18.76
C CYS A 141 -2.95 6.83 -19.69
N PRO A 142 -2.59 8.06 -19.25
CA PRO A 142 -1.80 8.98 -20.08
C PRO A 142 -0.39 8.46 -20.38
N LEU A 143 0.14 7.54 -19.55
CA LEU A 143 1.42 6.86 -19.80
C LEU A 143 1.32 5.86 -20.97
N SER A 144 0.18 5.19 -21.13
CA SER A 144 -0.09 4.33 -22.30
C SER A 144 -0.30 5.18 -23.56
N ARG A 145 -0.97 6.33 -23.46
CA ARG A 145 -1.15 7.27 -24.59
C ARG A 145 0.18 7.81 -25.15
N ARG A 146 1.22 7.95 -24.31
CA ARG A 146 2.56 8.38 -24.75
C ARG A 146 3.47 7.23 -25.23
N LEU A 147 3.29 6.00 -24.74
CA LEU A 147 4.14 4.85 -25.11
C LEU A 147 3.59 4.02 -26.27
N PHE A 148 2.27 4.01 -26.50
CA PHE A 148 1.63 3.14 -27.49
C PHE A 148 0.89 3.87 -28.63
N GLY A 149 0.98 5.20 -28.70
CA GLY A 149 0.30 5.97 -29.75
C GLY A 149 -1.22 5.90 -29.66
N GLU A 150 -1.91 6.85 -30.27
CA GLU A 150 -3.37 6.84 -30.33
C GLU A 150 -3.86 5.58 -31.07
N GLN A 151 -4.43 4.62 -30.34
CA GLN A 151 -5.42 3.75 -30.97
C GLN A 151 -6.75 4.51 -30.97
N HIS A 152 -7.03 5.13 -32.13
CA HIS A 152 -8.38 5.47 -32.54
C HIS A 152 -9.23 4.20 -32.45
N HIS A 153 -10.18 4.19 -31.51
CA HIS A 153 -11.30 3.26 -31.54
C HIS A 153 -12.43 3.96 -32.30
N ASP A 154 -12.54 3.62 -33.58
CA ASP A 154 -13.81 3.69 -34.32
C ASP A 154 -14.67 2.46 -33.96
#